data_AF-A0A7N0RAC7-F1
#
_entry.id   AF-A0A7N0RAC7-F1
#
_cell.length_a   1.000
_cell.length_b   1.000
_cell.length_c   1.000
_cell.angle_alpha   90.00
_cell.angle_beta   90.00
_cell.angle_gamma   90.00
#
_symmetry.space_group_name_H-M   'P 1'
#
loop_
_entity.id
_entity.type
_entity.pdbx_description
1 polymer ?
#
loop_
_entity_poly.entity_id
_entity_poly.type
_entity_poly.pdbx_seq_one_letter_code
_entity_poly.pdbx_strand_id
1 'polypeptide(L)'
;EKADTAIPLTSYSPPEGNTTFLGGTTWCVAAPGASQADLQNALDWACGLEMADCRPIQTGDQYYNPDTHLSHASYVFNYYY
;
A
#
# COMPACT_ATOMS: atom_id res chain seq x y z
N GLU A 1 33.61 7.83 -21.36
CA GLU A 1 32.81 6.68 -21.84
C GLU A 1 31.57 6.59 -20.95
N LYS A 2 30.37 6.58 -21.54
CA LYS A 2 29.05 6.68 -20.88
C LYS A 2 28.17 5.61 -21.54
N ALA A 3 27.74 4.60 -20.79
CA ALA A 3 26.90 3.49 -21.23
C ALA A 3 26.16 2.98 -19.98
N ASP A 4 24.93 2.49 -20.00
CA ASP A 4 23.82 2.50 -20.95
C ASP A 4 22.57 2.23 -20.08
N THR A 5 21.46 2.85 -20.43
CA THR A 5 20.21 2.85 -19.65
C THR A 5 19.31 1.70 -20.11
N ALA A 6 19.01 0.73 -19.24
CA ALA A 6 17.81 -0.10 -19.35
C ALA A 6 17.52 -0.82 -18.02
N ILE A 7 16.57 -0.29 -17.24
CA ILE A 7 15.85 -1.08 -16.22
C ILE A 7 14.51 -1.44 -16.87
N PRO A 8 14.09 -2.73 -16.87
CA PRO A 8 12.96 -3.18 -17.66
C PRO A 8 11.68 -2.45 -17.26
N LEU A 9 10.92 -2.02 -18.27
CA LEU A 9 9.58 -1.45 -18.14
C LEU A 9 8.71 -2.40 -17.33
N THR A 10 8.48 -2.08 -16.07
CA THR A 10 7.44 -2.69 -15.26
C THR A 10 6.12 -2.30 -15.90
N SER A 11 5.53 -3.23 -16.66
CA SER A 11 4.12 -3.19 -17.00
C SER A 11 3.34 -3.39 -15.70
N TYR A 12 3.14 -2.30 -14.95
CA TYR A 12 2.13 -2.26 -13.90
C TYR A 12 0.79 -2.19 -14.61
N SER A 13 0.29 -3.36 -15.03
CA SER A 13 -1.12 -3.49 -15.36
C SER A 13 -1.91 -3.02 -14.13
N PRO A 14 -2.80 -2.02 -14.28
CA PRO A 14 -3.60 -1.56 -13.16
C PRO A 14 -4.46 -2.72 -12.64
N PRO A 15 -4.57 -2.93 -11.31
CA PRO A 15 -5.53 -3.87 -10.77
C PRO A 15 -6.93 -3.40 -11.15
N GLU A 16 -7.76 -4.33 -11.63
CA GLU A 16 -9.15 -4.09 -12.00
C GLU A 16 -9.93 -3.57 -10.79
N GLY A 17 -10.00 -2.25 -10.68
CA GLY A 17 -10.71 -1.52 -9.63
C GLY A 17 -10.98 -0.12 -10.13
N ASN A 18 -12.19 0.39 -9.88
CA ASN A 18 -12.73 1.66 -10.35
C ASN A 18 -11.80 2.85 -10.06
N THR A 19 -10.84 3.09 -10.94
CA THR A 19 -9.87 4.18 -10.84
C THR A 19 -10.46 5.39 -11.56
N THR A 20 -11.09 6.28 -10.79
CA THR A 20 -11.49 7.59 -11.31
C THR A 20 -10.24 8.45 -11.49
N PHE A 21 -9.63 8.36 -12.67
CA PHE A 21 -8.49 9.17 -13.07
C PHE A 21 -8.95 10.58 -13.46
N LEU A 22 -8.87 11.52 -12.52
CA LEU A 22 -9.02 12.95 -12.78
C LEU A 22 -7.86 13.70 -12.08
N GLY A 23 -6.73 13.86 -12.77
CA GLY A 23 -5.71 14.85 -12.38
C GLY A 23 -4.39 14.37 -11.78
N GLY A 24 -4.07 13.07 -11.80
CA GLY A 24 -2.68 12.60 -11.59
C GLY A 24 -2.27 12.29 -10.15
N THR A 25 -3.18 11.78 -9.32
CA THR A 25 -2.81 11.17 -8.03
C THR A 25 -3.45 9.80 -7.93
N THR A 26 -2.62 8.76 -7.89
CA THR A 26 -3.06 7.38 -7.64
C THR A 26 -3.12 7.17 -6.14
N TRP A 27 -4.16 6.49 -5.68
CA TRP A 27 -4.29 6.08 -4.28
C TRP A 27 -4.61 4.59 -4.25
N CYS A 28 -3.94 3.86 -3.38
CA CYS A 28 -4.17 2.44 -3.19
C CYS A 28 -4.81 2.20 -1.83
N VAL A 29 -5.87 1.37 -1.79
CA VAL A 29 -6.54 0.96 -0.54
C VAL A 29 -6.74 -0.55 -0.55
N ALA A 30 -6.86 -1.13 0.64
CA ALA A 30 -7.08 -2.56 0.77
C ALA A 30 -8.46 -2.96 0.22
N ALA A 31 -8.53 -4.12 -0.44
CA ALA A 31 -9.75 -4.60 -1.03
C ALA A 31 -10.80 -4.96 0.05
N PRO A 32 -12.03 -4.41 -0.01
CA PRO A 32 -13.09 -4.77 0.92
C PRO A 32 -13.52 -6.22 0.66
N GLY A 33 -13.21 -7.12 1.60
CA GLY A 33 -13.44 -8.56 1.47
C GLY A 33 -12.17 -9.40 1.38
N ALA A 34 -10.99 -8.78 1.38
CA ALA A 34 -9.75 -9.50 1.62
C ALA A 34 -9.80 -10.24 2.96
N SER A 35 -9.20 -11.42 3.03
CA SER A 35 -9.16 -12.17 4.28
C SER A 35 -8.28 -11.44 5.30
N GLN A 36 -8.62 -11.58 6.59
CA GLN A 36 -7.82 -10.95 7.66
C GLN A 36 -6.37 -11.46 7.65
N ALA A 37 -6.16 -12.73 7.28
CA ALA A 37 -4.84 -13.33 7.15
C ALA A 37 -4.01 -12.67 6.03
N ASP A 38 -4.63 -12.43 4.87
CA ASP A 38 -3.95 -11.76 3.75
C ASP A 38 -3.60 -10.32 4.11
N LEU A 39 -4.51 -9.61 4.79
CA LEU A 39 -4.29 -8.25 5.26
C LEU A 39 -3.14 -8.18 6.28
N GLN A 40 -3.10 -9.11 7.23
CA GLN A 40 -2.01 -9.19 8.21
C GLN A 40 -0.67 -9.47 7.53
N ASN A 41 -0.63 -10.46 6.62
CA ASN A 41 0.60 -10.81 5.92
C ASN A 41 1.12 -9.64 5.06
N ALA A 42 0.22 -8.87 4.45
CA ALA A 42 0.59 -7.68 3.69
C ALA A 42 1.09 -6.54 4.59
N LEU A 43 0.50 -6.35 5.77
CA LEU A 43 1.00 -5.42 6.79
C LEU A 43 2.39 -5.82 7.28
N ASP A 44 2.59 -7.09 7.64
CA ASP A 44 3.88 -7.60 8.11
C ASP A 44 4.98 -7.41 7.07
N TRP A 45 4.67 -7.65 5.79
CA TRP A 45 5.58 -7.41 4.67
C TRP A 45 5.92 -5.93 4.51
N ALA A 46 4.92 -5.06 4.50
CA ALA A 46 5.12 -3.63 4.25
C ALA A 46 5.86 -2.94 5.41
N CYS A 47 5.53 -3.28 6.64
CA CYS A 47 6.17 -2.73 7.84
C CYS A 47 7.56 -3.34 8.08
N GLY A 48 7.74 -4.65 7.81
CA GLY A 48 8.99 -5.36 8.07
C GLY A 48 10.14 -4.98 7.13
N LEU A 49 9.84 -4.47 5.94
CA LEU A 49 10.83 -4.05 4.95
C LEU A 49 10.99 -2.52 4.86
N GLU A 50 10.41 -1.76 5.79
CA GLU A 50 10.39 -0.27 5.78
C GLU A 50 9.83 0.32 4.47
N MET A 51 8.97 -0.41 3.78
CA MET A 51 8.31 0.06 2.55
C MET A 51 7.20 1.07 2.86
N ALA A 52 6.74 1.12 4.11
CA ALA A 52 5.78 2.09 4.61
C ALA A 52 6.00 2.45 6.09
N ASP A 53 5.60 3.67 6.48
CA ASP A 53 5.66 4.09 7.89
C ASP A 53 4.48 3.53 8.66
N CYS A 54 4.70 2.43 9.37
CA CYS A 54 3.69 1.77 10.17
C CYS A 54 3.57 2.29 11.60
N ARG A 55 4.36 3.28 12.02
CA ARG A 55 4.27 3.86 13.38
C ARG A 55 2.87 4.41 13.66
N PRO A 56 2.22 5.16 12.76
CA PRO A 56 0.98 5.83 13.11
C PRO A 56 -0.23 4.89 13.27
N ILE A 57 -0.13 3.65 12.78
CA ILE A 57 -1.14 2.60 12.89
C ILE A 57 -0.84 1.60 14.02
N GLN A 58 0.19 1.82 14.84
CA GLN A 58 0.45 0.97 16.01
C GLN A 58 -0.53 1.25 17.14
N THR A 59 -0.72 0.28 18.02
CA THR A 59 -1.57 0.43 19.21
C THR A 59 -1.14 1.63 20.04
N GLY A 60 -2.04 2.61 20.21
CA GLY A 60 -1.81 3.82 21.00
C GLY A 60 -1.37 5.04 20.17
N ASP A 61 -1.17 4.90 18.87
CA ASP A 61 -0.84 6.00 17.97
C ASP A 61 -2.08 6.69 17.36
N GLN A 62 -1.84 7.85 16.74
CA GLN A 62 -2.88 8.78 16.28
C GLN A 62 -3.81 8.21 15.18
N TYR A 63 -3.35 7.25 14.38
CA TYR A 63 -4.12 6.63 13.28
C TYR A 63 -4.40 5.14 13.53
N TYR A 64 -4.33 4.71 14.80
CA TYR A 64 -4.70 3.35 15.17
C TYR A 64 -6.19 3.06 14.98
N ASN A 65 -7.06 4.07 15.18
CA ASN A 65 -8.49 3.88 15.07
C ASN A 65 -9.02 4.26 13.68
N PRO A 66 -9.89 3.42 13.07
CA PRO A 66 -10.44 2.18 13.61
C PRO A 66 -9.44 1.01 13.61
N ASP A 67 -9.42 0.22 14.69
CA ASP A 67 -8.57 -0.97 14.86
C ASP A 67 -9.06 -2.14 13.99
N THR A 68 -8.89 -1.99 12.68
CA THR A 68 -9.19 -3.05 11.72
C THR A 68 -8.02 -3.21 10.75
N HIS A 69 -7.73 -4.46 10.40
CA HIS A 69 -6.63 -4.75 9.46
C HIS A 69 -6.88 -4.10 8.10
N LEU A 70 -8.14 -3.95 7.70
CA LEU A 70 -8.51 -3.29 6.45
C LEU A 70 -8.12 -1.80 6.47
N SER A 71 -8.39 -1.10 7.57
CA SER A 71 -8.06 0.32 7.72
C SER A 71 -6.55 0.54 7.82
N HIS A 72 -5.86 -0.27 8.63
CA HIS A 72 -4.40 -0.22 8.73
C HIS A 72 -3.72 -0.55 7.39
N ALA A 73 -4.15 -1.60 6.69
CA ALA A 73 -3.61 -1.98 5.40
C ALA A 73 -3.87 -0.91 4.34
N SER A 74 -5.05 -0.29 4.35
CA SER A 74 -5.36 0.82 3.43
C SER A 74 -4.44 2.02 3.64
N TYR A 75 -4.13 2.37 4.89
CA TYR A 75 -3.17 3.44 5.19
C TYR A 75 -1.77 3.09 4.67
N VAL A 76 -1.31 1.88 4.97
CA VAL A 76 0.03 1.39 4.58
C VAL A 76 0.17 1.30 3.06
N PHE A 77 -0.83 0.79 2.35
CA PHE A 77 -0.83 0.71 0.89
C PHE A 77 -0.90 2.07 0.24
N ASN A 78 -1.64 3.01 0.83
CA ASN A 78 -1.69 4.38 0.34
C ASN A 78 -0.36 5.10 0.53
N TYR A 79 0.33 4.87 1.64
CA TYR A 79 1.65 5.45 1.89
C TYR A 79 2.73 4.92 0.94
N TYR A 80 2.65 3.64 0.56
CA TYR A 80 3.59 3.00 -0.34
C TYR A 80 3.47 3.47 -1.81
N TYR A 81 2.27 3.87 -2.25
CA TYR A 81 1.96 4.28 -3.63
C TYR A 81 2.14 5.78 -3.85
#